data_AF-A0AAD3TUA8-F1
#
_entry.id   AF-A0AAD3TUA8-F1
#
_cell.length_a   1.000
_cell.length_b   1.000
_cell.length_c   1.000
_cell.angle_alpha   90.00
_cell.angle_beta   90.00
_cell.angle_gamma   90.00
#
_symmetry.space_group_name_H-M   'P 1'
#
loop_
_entity.id
_entity.type
_entity.pdbx_description
1 polymer ?
#
loop_
_entity_poly.entity_id
_entity_poly.type
_entity_poly.pdbx_seq_one_letter_code
_entity_poly.pdbx_strand_id
1 'polypeptide(L)'
;MSARNAAAKAASRAVSKLAAGAIAPARQASLASALLISTVSLGCKAFLRATTTVYLEGEENLYSALGIKGRGGAWKHRRRGVITISNHNSLVDDPMMWSLLPTTTSFPFARPWYTCANNRWTLGASDVMFTNAVLSKFFSLGQVIETVRGGGIYQPGVDDAIRKVEEGGWIHIFPEGRINQSGSNPNGGLHRFKWGVGRIIMDAEVMPEIIPIWISGFDQIMNEERKFPRWIPRAGANVSITVGKSITPHIAPLVDAWRTGLPRQAGASMESTAPTKAESDQSALRAHQAEHVNYLSGEFDPDESTRQEITAILQERLRSMGETVESGEGRFAKGVWSQSRRRESQGGLPAPEIEMARR
;
A
#
# COMPACT_ATOMS: atom_id res chain seq x y z
N MET A 1 7.98 -23.53 -36.71
CA MET A 1 7.97 -24.21 -35.38
C MET A 1 9.25 -24.00 -34.54
N SER A 2 10.41 -23.63 -35.13
CA SER A 2 11.70 -23.53 -34.40
C SER A 2 11.91 -22.21 -33.63
N ALA A 3 11.53 -21.05 -34.19
CA ALA A 3 11.78 -19.75 -33.57
C ALA A 3 10.90 -19.43 -32.35
N ARG A 4 9.63 -19.86 -32.36
CA ARG A 4 8.69 -19.70 -31.21
C ARG A 4 9.14 -20.52 -30.00
N ASN A 5 9.64 -21.73 -30.22
CA ASN A 5 10.17 -22.57 -29.14
C ASN A 5 11.49 -22.03 -28.57
N ALA A 6 12.32 -21.40 -29.40
CA ALA A 6 13.53 -20.71 -28.95
C ALA A 6 13.20 -19.44 -28.13
N ALA A 7 12.21 -18.66 -28.54
CA ALA A 7 11.73 -17.49 -27.81
C ALA A 7 11.08 -17.89 -26.46
N ALA A 8 10.28 -18.96 -26.45
CA ALA A 8 9.69 -19.50 -25.22
C ALA A 8 10.75 -20.06 -24.25
N LYS A 9 11.79 -20.74 -24.76
CA LYS A 9 12.94 -21.18 -23.94
C LYS A 9 13.79 -20.02 -23.44
N ALA A 10 13.94 -18.95 -24.21
CA ALA A 10 14.68 -17.75 -23.81
C ALA A 10 13.91 -16.97 -22.74
N ALA A 11 12.59 -16.82 -22.88
CA ALA A 11 11.71 -16.25 -21.88
C ALA A 11 11.69 -17.10 -20.60
N SER A 12 11.58 -18.42 -20.72
CA SER A 12 11.67 -19.36 -19.59
C SER A 12 13.02 -19.25 -18.85
N ARG A 13 14.15 -19.17 -19.57
CA ARG A 13 15.48 -18.96 -18.94
C ARG A 13 15.65 -17.58 -18.32
N ALA A 14 15.01 -16.54 -18.87
CA ALA A 14 15.00 -15.20 -18.29
C ALA A 14 14.15 -15.16 -17.02
N VAL A 15 12.98 -15.80 -17.02
CA VAL A 15 12.10 -15.98 -15.85
C VAL A 15 12.80 -16.82 -14.78
N SER A 16 13.49 -17.90 -15.15
CA SER A 16 14.30 -18.68 -14.21
C SER A 16 15.51 -17.90 -13.67
N LYS A 17 16.12 -16.99 -14.44
CA LYS A 17 17.18 -16.08 -13.93
C LYS A 17 16.63 -14.99 -13.02
N LEU A 18 15.40 -14.51 -13.25
CA LEU A 18 14.66 -13.60 -12.36
C LEU A 18 14.21 -14.32 -11.07
N ALA A 19 13.77 -15.57 -11.17
CA ALA A 19 13.40 -16.41 -10.03
C ALA A 19 14.60 -16.96 -9.25
N ALA A 20 15.76 -17.15 -9.91
CA ALA A 20 17.01 -17.62 -9.29
C ALA A 20 17.90 -16.51 -8.73
N GLY A 21 17.50 -15.25 -8.85
CA GLY A 21 18.02 -14.20 -7.98
C GLY A 21 17.56 -14.52 -6.57
N ALA A 22 18.37 -15.30 -5.84
CA ALA A 22 18.14 -15.69 -4.46
C ALA A 22 17.46 -14.53 -3.72
N ILE A 23 16.16 -14.71 -3.46
CA ILE A 23 15.29 -13.72 -2.82
C ILE A 23 16.05 -13.24 -1.59
N ALA A 24 16.55 -12.01 -1.64
CA ALA A 24 17.41 -11.50 -0.59
C ALA A 24 16.69 -11.67 0.74
N PRO A 25 17.36 -12.23 1.79
CA PRO A 25 16.71 -12.44 3.07
C PRO A 25 16.10 -11.13 3.53
N ALA A 26 14.92 -11.21 4.14
CA ALA A 26 14.21 -10.07 4.69
C ALA A 26 15.20 -9.17 5.42
N ARG A 27 15.41 -7.95 4.89
CA ARG A 27 16.45 -7.06 5.39
C ARG A 27 16.22 -6.84 6.89
N GLN A 28 17.09 -7.42 7.71
CA GLN A 28 16.99 -7.35 9.16
C GLN A 28 17.01 -5.89 9.60
N ALA A 29 16.27 -5.59 10.67
CA ALA A 29 16.23 -4.25 11.25
C ALA A 29 17.66 -3.76 11.53
N SER A 30 18.05 -2.66 10.89
CA SER A 30 19.39 -2.09 11.02
C SER A 30 19.34 -0.84 11.89
N LEU A 31 20.39 -0.58 12.66
CA LEU A 31 20.50 0.66 13.45
C LEU A 31 20.35 1.91 12.56
N ALA A 32 20.93 1.89 11.36
CA ALA A 32 20.81 3.00 10.41
C ALA A 32 19.35 3.25 9.98
N SER A 33 18.57 2.19 9.75
CA SER A 33 17.14 2.31 9.43
C SER A 33 16.38 2.86 10.64
N ALA A 34 16.61 2.33 11.83
CA ALA A 34 15.96 2.81 13.05
C ALA A 34 16.25 4.28 13.33
N LEU A 35 17.52 4.72 13.21
CA LEU A 35 17.89 6.12 13.35
C LEU A 35 17.18 7.01 12.32
N LEU A 36 17.20 6.63 11.04
CA LEU A 36 16.56 7.41 9.98
C LEU A 36 15.04 7.52 10.19
N ILE A 37 14.38 6.41 10.49
CA ILE A 37 12.94 6.37 10.79
C ILE A 37 12.64 7.24 12.00
N SER A 38 13.37 7.08 13.11
CA SER A 38 13.19 7.89 14.31
C SER A 38 13.36 9.38 14.04
N THR A 39 14.42 9.77 13.32
CA THR A 39 14.70 11.18 13.01
C THR A 39 13.59 11.78 12.15
N VAL A 40 13.16 11.09 11.09
CA VAL A 40 12.08 11.58 10.20
C VAL A 40 10.76 11.65 10.97
N SER A 41 10.36 10.57 11.64
CA SER A 41 9.08 10.50 12.37
C SER A 41 8.99 11.54 13.50
N LEU A 42 10.06 11.69 14.30
CA LEU A 42 10.08 12.69 15.37
C LEU A 42 10.19 14.11 14.83
N GLY A 43 10.95 14.33 13.76
CA GLY A 43 11.08 15.63 13.09
C GLY A 43 9.76 16.10 12.50
N CYS A 44 9.07 15.25 11.74
CA CYS A 44 7.75 15.54 11.17
C CYS A 44 6.71 15.77 12.28
N LYS A 45 6.72 14.96 13.33
CA LYS A 45 5.84 15.16 14.50
C LYS A 45 6.10 16.51 15.18
N ALA A 46 7.36 16.88 15.40
CA ALA A 46 7.72 18.16 16.00
C ALA A 46 7.29 19.32 15.12
N PHE A 47 7.54 19.24 13.80
CA PHE A 47 7.11 20.24 12.83
C PHE A 47 5.59 20.44 12.86
N LEU A 48 4.80 19.37 12.74
CA LEU A 48 3.35 19.46 12.74
C LEU A 48 2.82 20.04 14.05
N ARG A 49 3.35 19.60 15.20
CA ARG A 49 2.94 20.14 16.51
C ARG A 49 3.28 21.61 16.69
N ALA A 50 4.40 22.07 16.11
CA ALA A 50 4.86 23.43 16.28
C ALA A 50 4.22 24.41 15.29
N THR A 51 3.79 23.93 14.12
CA THR A 51 3.46 24.81 12.99
C THR A 51 2.08 24.60 12.40
N THR A 52 1.35 23.54 12.77
CA THR A 52 0.06 23.19 12.16
C THR A 52 -0.98 22.84 13.21
N THR A 53 -2.25 23.01 12.85
CA THR A 53 -3.36 22.46 13.64
C THR A 53 -3.64 21.05 13.13
N VAL A 54 -3.52 20.05 14.00
CA VAL A 54 -3.72 18.64 13.63
C VAL A 54 -4.97 18.10 14.31
N TYR A 55 -5.93 17.64 13.51
CA TYR A 55 -7.13 16.92 13.94
C TYR A 55 -6.90 15.43 13.73
N LEU A 56 -6.99 14.64 14.80
CA LEU A 56 -6.84 13.19 14.77
C LEU A 56 -8.15 12.56 15.20
N GLU A 57 -8.61 11.57 14.44
CA GLU A 57 -9.80 10.79 14.77
C GLU A 57 -9.55 9.31 14.48
N GLY A 58 -9.98 8.44 15.40
CA GLY A 58 -10.00 7.00 15.17
C GLY A 58 -8.63 6.29 15.31
N GLU A 59 -7.60 6.95 15.86
CA GLU A 59 -6.26 6.38 15.94
C GLU A 59 -6.20 5.05 16.72
N GLU A 60 -7.17 4.79 17.60
CA GLU A 60 -7.32 3.54 18.32
C GLU A 60 -7.52 2.34 17.38
N ASN A 61 -8.16 2.52 16.23
CA ASN A 61 -8.35 1.45 15.24
C ASN A 61 -7.00 0.97 14.70
N LEU A 62 -6.11 1.92 14.38
CA LEU A 62 -4.74 1.60 13.93
C LEU A 62 -3.90 1.04 15.08
N TYR A 63 -3.99 1.58 16.30
CA TYR A 63 -3.25 1.06 17.44
C TYR A 63 -3.66 -0.36 17.82
N SER A 64 -4.95 -0.68 17.68
CA SER A 64 -5.47 -2.03 17.88
C SER A 64 -4.95 -2.99 16.83
N ALA A 65 -5.04 -2.62 15.54
CA ALA A 65 -4.52 -3.42 14.42
C ALA A 65 -3.01 -3.68 14.56
N LEU A 66 -2.24 -2.65 14.95
CA LEU A 66 -0.81 -2.76 15.21
C LEU A 66 -0.49 -3.42 16.57
N GLY A 67 -1.43 -3.55 17.48
CA GLY A 67 -1.18 -4.11 18.82
C GLY A 67 -0.29 -3.23 19.70
N ILE A 68 -0.34 -1.89 19.53
CA ILE A 68 0.51 -0.92 20.24
C ILE A 68 0.09 -0.78 21.72
N LYS A 69 -1.20 -0.94 22.07
CA LYS A 69 -1.74 -0.68 23.42
C LYS A 69 -2.10 -1.92 24.26
N GLY A 70 -1.59 -3.12 23.96
CA GLY A 70 -2.09 -4.32 24.67
C GLY A 70 -1.29 -5.61 24.55
N ARG A 71 0.05 -5.60 24.57
CA ARG A 71 0.83 -6.85 24.51
C ARG A 71 1.96 -6.89 25.53
N GLY A 72 1.63 -7.33 26.75
CA GLY A 72 2.60 -7.95 27.64
C GLY A 72 3.01 -9.33 27.11
N GLY A 73 4.30 -9.66 27.17
CA GLY A 73 4.88 -11.02 27.05
C GLY A 73 4.73 -11.81 25.73
N ALA A 74 3.71 -11.56 24.91
CA ALA A 74 3.32 -12.41 23.79
C ALA A 74 3.95 -11.99 22.44
N TRP A 75 5.28 -11.83 22.41
CA TRP A 75 6.05 -11.70 21.17
C TRP A 75 6.23 -13.06 20.44
N LYS A 76 5.62 -14.13 20.96
CA LYS A 76 5.87 -15.53 20.57
C LYS A 76 5.00 -16.08 19.42
N HIS A 77 4.00 -15.35 18.93
CA HIS A 77 3.19 -15.79 17.78
C HIS A 77 3.22 -14.74 16.65
N ARG A 78 3.32 -15.21 15.39
CA ARG A 78 3.38 -14.37 14.18
C ARG A 78 2.24 -13.35 14.21
N ARG A 79 2.59 -12.06 14.12
CA ARG A 79 1.63 -10.95 14.08
C ARG A 79 0.80 -11.09 12.80
N ARG A 80 -0.49 -10.77 12.84
CA ARG A 80 -1.29 -10.66 11.61
C ARG A 80 -0.78 -9.46 10.81
N GLY A 81 -0.55 -9.63 9.52
CA GLY A 81 -0.12 -8.54 8.65
C GLY A 81 -1.17 -7.43 8.59
N VAL A 82 -0.72 -6.18 8.47
CA VAL A 82 -1.59 -5.00 8.40
C VAL A 82 -1.34 -4.27 7.08
N ILE A 83 -2.42 -3.91 6.39
CA ILE A 83 -2.40 -3.06 5.20
C ILE A 83 -3.18 -1.79 5.52
N THR A 84 -2.52 -0.64 5.48
CA THR A 84 -3.20 0.66 5.54
C THR A 84 -3.35 1.24 4.15
N ILE A 85 -4.55 1.70 3.79
CA ILE A 85 -4.80 2.42 2.53
C ILE A 85 -5.14 3.88 2.81
N SER A 86 -4.67 4.81 1.98
CA SER A 86 -5.04 6.22 2.11
C SER A 86 -5.16 6.93 0.76
N ASN A 87 -5.96 7.99 0.72
CA ASN A 87 -5.93 8.96 -0.36
C ASN A 87 -4.57 9.66 -0.38
N HIS A 88 -4.16 10.18 -1.54
CA HIS A 88 -2.86 10.81 -1.69
C HIS A 88 -3.01 12.28 -2.08
N ASN A 89 -2.62 13.18 -1.17
CA ASN A 89 -2.80 14.61 -1.28
C ASN A 89 -1.49 15.39 -1.50
N SER A 90 -0.35 14.92 -1.00
CA SER A 90 0.93 15.63 -1.10
C SER A 90 2.14 14.72 -1.00
N LEU A 91 3.30 15.21 -1.46
CA LEU A 91 4.60 14.53 -1.32
C LEU A 91 4.98 14.26 0.14
N VAL A 92 4.43 15.02 1.08
CA VAL A 92 4.74 14.89 2.52
C VAL A 92 3.74 14.03 3.28
N ASP A 93 2.74 13.45 2.61
CA ASP A 93 1.74 12.59 3.26
C ASP A 93 2.41 11.47 4.06
N ASP A 94 3.22 10.64 3.39
CA ASP A 94 3.87 9.49 4.03
C ASP A 94 4.81 9.88 5.17
N PRO A 95 5.73 10.85 5.08
CA PRO A 95 6.57 11.18 6.24
C PRO A 95 5.79 11.87 7.38
N MET A 96 4.72 12.62 7.08
CA MET A 96 4.04 13.45 8.09
C MET A 96 2.84 12.78 8.74
N MET A 97 2.04 11.97 8.03
CA MET A 97 0.81 11.39 8.58
C MET A 97 1.08 10.47 9.78
N TRP A 98 2.24 9.81 9.84
CA TRP A 98 2.60 8.95 10.97
C TRP A 98 2.97 9.72 12.23
N SER A 99 2.89 11.05 12.24
CA SER A 99 2.90 11.83 13.48
C SER A 99 1.79 11.41 14.43
N LEU A 100 0.74 10.74 13.96
CA LEU A 100 -0.28 10.16 14.83
C LEU A 100 0.32 9.13 15.80
N LEU A 101 1.30 8.31 15.38
CA LEU A 101 1.85 7.20 16.19
C LEU A 101 2.46 7.69 17.52
N PRO A 102 2.34 6.96 18.63
CA PRO A 102 2.99 7.34 19.90
C PRO A 102 4.50 7.53 19.72
N THR A 103 5.09 8.53 20.40
CA THR A 103 6.54 8.78 20.32
C THR A 103 7.38 7.58 20.72
N THR A 104 6.84 6.71 21.58
CA THR A 104 7.44 5.44 22.00
C THR A 104 7.66 4.47 20.85
N THR A 105 6.90 4.55 19.75
CA THR A 105 7.16 3.73 18.54
C THR A 105 8.48 4.09 17.86
N SER A 106 8.88 5.36 18.01
CA SER A 106 10.09 5.94 17.41
C SER A 106 11.22 6.16 18.42
N PHE A 107 11.02 5.83 19.71
CA PHE A 107 11.97 6.10 20.79
C PHE A 107 11.97 5.00 21.89
N PRO A 108 13.13 4.54 22.40
CA PRO A 108 14.48 4.89 22.00
C PRO A 108 15.00 4.00 20.86
N PHE A 109 15.73 4.61 19.92
CA PHE A 109 16.48 3.96 18.82
C PHE A 109 17.38 2.79 19.26
N ALA A 110 17.64 2.65 20.57
CA ALA A 110 18.35 1.55 21.20
C ALA A 110 17.70 0.16 20.99
N ARG A 111 16.47 0.10 20.44
CA ARG A 111 15.84 -1.16 19.99
C ARG A 111 15.49 -1.09 18.49
N PRO A 112 16.49 -1.24 17.59
CA PRO A 112 16.25 -1.10 16.15
C PRO A 112 15.14 -2.01 15.61
N TRP A 113 15.07 -3.25 16.11
CA TRP A 113 14.01 -4.20 15.77
C TRP A 113 12.61 -3.67 16.10
N TYR A 114 12.45 -2.97 17.22
CA TYR A 114 11.16 -2.47 17.68
C TYR A 114 10.69 -1.30 16.82
N THR A 115 11.59 -0.35 16.54
CA THR A 115 11.30 0.79 15.66
C THR A 115 10.96 0.32 14.25
N CYS A 116 11.78 -0.57 13.67
CA CYS A 116 11.54 -1.06 12.30
C CYS A 116 10.28 -1.93 12.19
N ALA A 117 9.96 -2.75 13.21
CA ALA A 117 8.77 -3.61 13.20
C ALA A 117 7.45 -2.85 13.46
N ASN A 118 7.53 -1.68 14.11
CA ASN A 118 6.38 -0.81 14.34
C ASN A 118 6.29 0.35 13.34
N ASN A 119 7.11 0.33 12.30
CA ASN A 119 7.05 1.27 11.19
C ASN A 119 6.55 0.55 9.94
N ARG A 120 5.76 1.29 9.15
CA ARG A 120 5.24 0.87 7.85
C ARG A 120 6.33 0.75 6.80
N TRP A 121 6.21 -0.27 5.98
CA TRP A 121 6.78 -0.29 4.64
C TRP A 121 5.81 0.40 3.68
N THR A 122 6.31 1.06 2.65
CA THR A 122 5.47 1.70 1.61
C THR A 122 6.05 1.45 0.23
N LEU A 123 5.24 1.61 -0.82
CA LEU A 123 5.66 1.41 -2.21
C LEU A 123 6.01 2.76 -2.84
N GLY A 124 7.26 2.90 -3.31
CA GLY A 124 7.79 4.11 -3.92
C GLY A 124 8.07 3.93 -5.40
N ALA A 125 7.81 4.97 -6.20
CA ALA A 125 8.08 4.94 -7.64
C ALA A 125 9.57 5.14 -7.94
N SER A 126 10.16 4.22 -8.72
CA SER A 126 11.59 4.18 -9.05
C SER A 126 12.08 5.50 -9.70
N ASP A 127 11.29 6.02 -10.64
CA ASP A 127 11.53 7.27 -11.39
C ASP A 127 11.52 8.54 -10.53
N VAL A 128 11.02 8.47 -9.29
CA VAL A 128 10.91 9.62 -8.38
C VAL A 128 11.84 9.48 -7.18
N MET A 129 11.85 8.30 -6.55
CA MET A 129 12.54 8.08 -5.27
C MET A 129 13.91 7.41 -5.42
N PHE A 130 14.11 6.60 -6.47
CA PHE A 130 15.31 5.75 -6.62
C PHE A 130 16.21 6.22 -7.76
N THR A 131 16.28 7.53 -7.99
CA THR A 131 16.98 8.15 -9.14
C THR A 131 18.50 8.19 -8.99
N ASN A 132 19.03 8.09 -7.77
CA ASN A 132 20.46 8.05 -7.51
C ASN A 132 20.77 7.28 -6.22
N ALA A 133 22.01 6.81 -6.07
CA ALA A 133 22.42 5.94 -4.97
C ALA A 133 22.15 6.51 -3.57
N VAL A 134 22.26 7.83 -3.38
CA VAL A 134 22.02 8.50 -2.08
C VAL A 134 20.53 8.46 -1.75
N LEU A 135 19.67 8.88 -2.69
CA LEU A 135 18.22 8.84 -2.51
C LEU A 135 17.73 7.40 -2.37
N SER A 136 18.19 6.48 -3.22
CA SER A 136 17.85 5.06 -3.11
C SER A 136 18.20 4.50 -1.73
N LYS A 137 19.39 4.83 -1.20
CA LYS A 137 19.77 4.39 0.15
C LYS A 137 18.89 5.00 1.24
N PHE A 138 18.56 6.29 1.14
CA PHE A 138 17.68 7.00 2.06
C PHE A 138 16.29 6.34 2.12
N PHE A 139 15.65 6.15 0.96
CA PHE A 139 14.31 5.56 0.88
C PHE A 139 14.31 4.08 1.29
N SER A 140 15.31 3.29 0.89
CA SER A 140 15.42 1.91 1.36
C SER A 140 15.68 1.79 2.87
N LEU A 141 16.35 2.77 3.51
CA LEU A 141 16.49 2.83 4.96
C LEU A 141 15.18 3.24 5.66
N GLY A 142 14.36 4.05 4.99
CA GLY A 142 13.04 4.48 5.46
C GLY A 142 11.92 3.46 5.25
N GLN A 143 12.26 2.22 4.89
CA GLN A 143 11.32 1.14 4.56
C GLN A 143 10.44 1.41 3.32
N VAL A 144 11.00 2.06 2.31
CA VAL A 144 10.34 2.18 1.00
C VAL A 144 10.80 1.04 0.09
N ILE A 145 9.83 0.32 -0.46
CA ILE A 145 10.00 -0.74 -1.47
C ILE A 145 9.91 -0.09 -2.85
N GLU A 146 10.90 -0.34 -3.69
CA GLU A 146 10.95 0.19 -5.05
C GLU A 146 9.91 -0.50 -5.96
N THR A 147 9.18 0.30 -6.73
CA THR A 147 8.23 -0.17 -7.75
C THR A 147 8.39 0.60 -9.04
N VAL A 148 8.18 -0.07 -10.16
CA VAL A 148 8.25 0.50 -11.51
C VAL A 148 6.84 0.79 -12.00
N ARG A 149 6.58 2.05 -12.34
CA ARG A 149 5.31 2.46 -12.98
C ARG A 149 5.20 1.81 -14.36
N GLY A 150 4.03 1.27 -14.68
CA GLY A 150 3.83 0.50 -15.92
C GLY A 150 4.38 -0.93 -15.88
N GLY A 151 5.13 -1.32 -14.83
CA GLY A 151 5.68 -2.67 -14.68
C GLY A 151 4.67 -3.75 -14.29
N GLY A 152 3.36 -3.45 -14.33
CA GLY A 152 2.29 -4.38 -13.94
C GLY A 152 2.23 -4.69 -12.44
N ILE A 153 1.37 -5.65 -12.08
CA ILE A 153 1.19 -6.10 -10.68
C ILE A 153 2.17 -7.22 -10.29
N TYR A 154 2.80 -7.87 -11.26
CA TYR A 154 3.77 -8.95 -11.08
C TYR A 154 5.20 -8.41 -11.18
N GLN A 155 5.58 -7.61 -10.19
CA GLN A 155 6.90 -7.03 -10.09
C GLN A 155 7.53 -7.32 -8.72
N PRO A 156 8.87 -7.37 -8.62
CA PRO A 156 9.55 -7.72 -7.37
C PRO A 156 9.13 -6.89 -6.16
N GLY A 157 8.84 -5.59 -6.35
CA GLY A 157 8.38 -4.73 -5.26
C GLY A 157 7.01 -5.12 -4.69
N VAL A 158 6.12 -5.68 -5.51
CA VAL A 158 4.81 -6.17 -5.05
C VAL A 158 4.98 -7.52 -4.34
N ASP A 159 5.87 -8.38 -4.84
CA ASP A 159 6.24 -9.64 -4.18
C ASP A 159 6.84 -9.40 -2.80
N ASP A 160 7.71 -8.39 -2.70
CA ASP A 160 8.29 -7.93 -1.44
C ASP A 160 7.21 -7.43 -0.46
N ALA A 161 6.21 -6.71 -0.96
CA ALA A 161 5.10 -6.24 -0.13
C ALA A 161 4.27 -7.41 0.42
N ILE A 162 3.94 -8.40 -0.41
CA ILE A 162 3.24 -9.63 0.01
C ILE A 162 4.02 -10.31 1.14
N ARG A 163 5.32 -10.55 0.93
CA ARG A 163 6.19 -11.16 1.94
C ARG A 163 6.20 -10.39 3.26
N LYS A 164 6.23 -9.05 3.22
CA LYS A 164 6.16 -8.24 4.44
C LYS A 164 4.86 -8.39 5.20
N VAL A 165 3.73 -8.54 4.49
CA VAL A 165 2.44 -8.82 5.11
C VAL A 165 2.46 -10.22 5.77
N GLU A 166 2.99 -11.24 5.08
CA GLU A 166 3.09 -12.62 5.59
C GLU A 166 4.05 -12.79 6.78
N GLU A 167 5.05 -11.90 6.89
CA GLU A 167 5.93 -11.79 8.06
C GLU A 167 5.22 -11.15 9.27
N GLY A 168 3.96 -10.72 9.12
CA GLY A 168 3.24 -9.98 10.15
C GLY A 168 3.63 -8.51 10.24
N GLY A 169 4.22 -8.00 9.16
CA GLY A 169 4.61 -6.61 9.01
C GLY A 169 3.42 -5.72 8.67
N TRP A 170 3.76 -4.46 8.41
CA TRP A 170 2.82 -3.41 8.10
C TRP A 170 3.18 -2.77 6.76
N ILE A 171 2.26 -2.81 5.80
CA ILE A 171 2.37 -2.12 4.51
C ILE A 171 1.39 -0.95 4.50
N HIS A 172 1.86 0.21 4.04
CA HIS A 172 1.02 1.34 3.68
C HIS A 172 0.99 1.51 2.15
N ILE A 173 -0.19 1.81 1.61
CA ILE A 173 -0.38 1.98 0.17
C ILE A 173 -1.24 3.23 -0.09
N PHE A 174 -0.79 4.04 -1.04
CA PHE A 174 -1.60 5.05 -1.71
C PHE A 174 -2.10 4.44 -3.04
N PRO A 175 -3.28 3.79 -3.08
CA PRO A 175 -3.69 3.02 -4.24
C PRO A 175 -3.98 3.87 -5.49
N GLU A 176 -4.20 5.18 -5.35
CA GLU A 176 -4.21 6.15 -6.47
C GLU A 176 -2.87 6.13 -7.23
N GLY A 177 -1.77 5.91 -6.49
CA GLY A 177 -0.39 5.84 -6.95
C GLY A 177 0.11 7.08 -7.70
N ARG A 178 -0.54 8.22 -7.43
CA ARG A 178 -0.12 9.59 -7.75
C ARG A 178 -0.83 10.55 -6.80
N ILE A 179 -0.27 11.74 -6.61
CA ILE A 179 -0.89 12.80 -5.82
C ILE A 179 -2.13 13.32 -6.56
N ASN A 180 -3.20 13.56 -5.81
CA ASN A 180 -4.47 14.07 -6.27
C ASN A 180 -4.68 15.48 -5.73
N GLN A 181 -4.55 16.49 -6.59
CA GLN A 181 -4.77 17.90 -6.27
C GLN A 181 -5.62 18.54 -7.37
N SER A 182 -6.18 19.72 -7.11
CA SER A 182 -7.06 20.40 -8.08
C SER A 182 -6.39 20.66 -9.44
N GLY A 183 -5.08 20.89 -9.46
CA GLY A 183 -4.32 21.07 -10.70
C GLY A 183 -4.23 19.81 -11.56
N SER A 184 -3.96 18.65 -10.94
CA SER A 184 -3.84 17.36 -11.62
C SER A 184 -5.18 16.64 -11.83
N ASN A 185 -6.20 17.03 -11.07
CA ASN A 185 -7.55 16.47 -11.12
C ASN A 185 -8.64 17.56 -10.92
N PRO A 186 -8.90 18.42 -11.92
CA PRO A 186 -9.80 19.57 -11.77
C PRO A 186 -11.24 19.20 -11.37
N ASN A 187 -11.68 18.00 -11.77
CA ASN A 187 -13.02 17.51 -11.49
C ASN A 187 -13.17 16.91 -10.08
N GLY A 188 -12.08 16.72 -9.34
CA GLY A 188 -12.11 16.10 -8.01
C GLY A 188 -12.46 14.61 -8.05
N GLY A 189 -12.70 14.06 -6.86
CA GLY A 189 -12.88 12.62 -6.68
C GLY A 189 -11.56 11.84 -6.67
N LEU A 190 -11.60 10.63 -6.12
CA LEU A 190 -10.41 9.76 -6.05
C LEU A 190 -9.99 9.33 -7.46
N HIS A 191 -8.69 9.20 -7.67
CA HIS A 191 -8.20 8.46 -8.81
C HIS A 191 -8.58 6.98 -8.70
N ARG A 192 -8.69 6.33 -9.85
CA ARG A 192 -8.86 4.88 -9.91
C ARG A 192 -7.72 4.20 -9.15
N PHE A 193 -8.07 3.31 -8.22
CA PHE A 193 -7.10 2.54 -7.48
C PHE A 193 -6.41 1.51 -8.38
N LYS A 194 -5.09 1.38 -8.22
CA LYS A 194 -4.26 0.40 -8.93
C LYS A 194 -4.48 -1.00 -8.34
N TRP A 195 -4.60 -2.00 -9.21
CA TRP A 195 -4.91 -3.39 -8.81
C TRP A 195 -3.84 -4.10 -7.99
N GLY A 196 -2.63 -3.53 -7.87
CA GLY A 196 -1.56 -4.09 -7.05
C GLY A 196 -1.96 -4.31 -5.59
N VAL A 197 -2.83 -3.45 -5.03
CA VAL A 197 -3.36 -3.66 -3.67
C VAL A 197 -4.22 -4.92 -3.58
N GLY A 198 -5.05 -5.20 -4.59
CA GLY A 198 -5.85 -6.42 -4.66
C GLY A 198 -4.97 -7.66 -4.72
N ARG A 199 -3.89 -7.61 -5.51
CA ARG A 199 -2.90 -8.70 -5.54
C ARG A 199 -2.26 -8.93 -4.17
N ILE A 200 -1.79 -7.87 -3.50
CA ILE A 200 -1.16 -8.01 -2.18
C ILE A 200 -2.10 -8.68 -1.16
N ILE A 201 -3.39 -8.36 -1.22
CA ILE A 201 -4.41 -8.94 -0.34
C ILE A 201 -4.68 -10.41 -0.68
N MET A 202 -4.86 -10.73 -1.96
CA MET A 202 -5.20 -12.09 -2.40
C MET A 202 -4.06 -13.07 -2.20
N ASP A 203 -2.84 -12.67 -2.57
CA ASP A 203 -1.65 -13.52 -2.55
C ASP A 203 -1.10 -13.72 -1.12
N ALA A 204 -1.46 -12.87 -0.16
CA ALA A 204 -1.07 -13.03 1.24
C ALA A 204 -1.75 -14.25 1.85
N GLU A 205 -0.99 -15.25 2.30
CA GLU A 205 -1.52 -16.50 2.85
C GLU A 205 -2.58 -16.28 3.95
N VAL A 206 -2.23 -15.47 4.96
CA VAL A 206 -3.14 -15.09 6.04
C VAL A 206 -3.79 -13.76 5.68
N MET A 207 -5.12 -13.71 5.68
CA MET A 207 -5.89 -12.51 5.35
C MET A 207 -5.43 -11.32 6.22
N PRO A 208 -4.83 -10.27 5.63
CA PRO A 208 -4.32 -9.14 6.40
C PRO A 208 -5.45 -8.30 6.98
N GLU A 209 -5.14 -7.54 8.04
CA GLU A 209 -6.03 -6.51 8.54
C GLU A 209 -5.92 -5.26 7.67
N ILE A 210 -7.04 -4.81 7.11
CA ILE A 210 -7.08 -3.67 6.19
C ILE A 210 -7.71 -2.46 6.88
N ILE A 211 -6.93 -1.41 7.08
CA ILE A 211 -7.34 -0.18 7.77
C ILE A 211 -7.32 1.00 6.79
N PRO A 212 -8.47 1.64 6.48
CA PRO A 212 -8.50 2.83 5.66
C PRO A 212 -8.13 4.07 6.48
N ILE A 213 -7.44 5.02 5.86
CA ILE A 213 -7.06 6.30 6.46
C ILE A 213 -7.43 7.42 5.47
N TRP A 214 -8.17 8.42 5.93
CA TRP A 214 -8.39 9.66 5.17
C TRP A 214 -7.46 10.76 5.68
N ILE A 215 -6.81 11.48 4.77
CA ILE A 215 -5.96 12.62 5.10
C ILE A 215 -6.40 13.89 4.36
N SER A 216 -6.37 15.03 5.03
CA SER A 216 -6.59 16.35 4.44
C SER A 216 -5.53 17.35 4.90
N GLY A 217 -5.24 18.37 4.08
CA GLY A 217 -4.47 19.56 4.48
C GLY A 217 -2.96 19.48 4.28
N PHE A 218 -2.39 18.32 3.95
CA PHE A 218 -0.97 18.21 3.59
C PHE A 218 -0.59 18.97 2.31
N ASP A 219 -1.54 19.18 1.41
CA ASP A 219 -1.40 20.06 0.24
C ASP A 219 -1.12 21.52 0.62
N GLN A 220 -1.65 21.99 1.76
CA GLN A 220 -1.37 23.34 2.27
C GLN A 220 0.07 23.48 2.77
N ILE A 221 0.66 22.37 3.22
CA ILE A 221 2.07 22.30 3.64
C ILE A 221 2.98 22.26 2.41
N MET A 222 2.68 21.38 1.45
CA MET A 222 3.49 21.13 0.24
C MET A 222 2.64 20.87 -1.00
N ASN A 223 2.13 21.94 -1.61
CA ASN A 223 1.36 21.90 -2.87
C ASN A 223 2.26 21.54 -4.08
N GLU A 224 1.80 20.78 -5.07
CA GLU A 224 2.59 20.45 -6.27
C GLU A 224 2.97 21.68 -7.11
N GLU A 225 2.08 22.66 -7.20
CA GLU A 225 2.25 23.89 -7.99
C GLU A 225 3.08 24.97 -7.28
N ARG A 226 3.66 24.66 -6.12
CA ARG A 226 4.38 25.63 -5.29
C ARG A 226 5.59 26.23 -6.02
N LYS A 227 5.75 27.54 -5.84
CA LYS A 227 6.91 28.31 -6.33
C LYS A 227 8.12 28.16 -5.41
N PHE A 228 9.28 28.63 -5.89
CA PHE A 228 10.53 28.61 -5.13
C PHE A 228 10.40 29.32 -3.76
N PRO A 229 10.99 28.79 -2.66
CA PRO A 229 11.72 27.53 -2.57
C PRO A 229 10.80 26.30 -2.47
N ARG A 230 10.99 25.34 -3.38
CA ARG A 230 10.12 24.15 -3.52
C ARG A 230 10.33 23.08 -2.44
N TRP A 231 11.37 23.17 -1.63
CA TRP A 231 11.73 22.13 -0.66
C TRP A 231 11.34 22.48 0.78
N ILE A 232 10.85 23.71 1.03
CA ILE A 232 10.51 24.19 2.38
C ILE A 232 9.01 23.95 2.67
N PRO A 233 8.67 23.14 3.68
CA PRO A 233 7.29 22.97 4.14
C PRO A 233 6.71 24.30 4.67
N ARG A 234 5.42 24.56 4.38
CA ARG A 234 4.72 25.76 4.87
C ARG A 234 4.08 25.49 6.25
N ALA A 235 4.13 26.50 7.11
CA ALA A 235 3.45 26.53 8.41
C ALA A 235 2.00 27.03 8.25
N GLY A 236 1.17 26.83 9.27
CA GLY A 236 -0.19 27.35 9.38
C GLY A 236 -1.27 26.47 8.74
N ALA A 237 -0.93 25.26 8.30
CA ALA A 237 -1.87 24.33 7.71
C ALA A 237 -2.84 23.73 8.75
N ASN A 238 -4.06 23.43 8.30
CA ASN A 238 -5.01 22.62 9.06
C ASN A 238 -5.00 21.21 8.48
N VAL A 239 -4.42 20.27 9.22
CA VAL A 239 -4.27 18.87 8.83
C VAL A 239 -5.30 18.03 9.56
N SER A 240 -5.99 17.15 8.85
CA SER A 240 -6.83 16.11 9.45
C SER A 240 -6.32 14.73 9.05
N ILE A 241 -6.34 13.80 10.01
CA ILE A 241 -6.03 12.39 9.80
C ILE A 241 -7.13 11.58 10.50
N THR A 242 -7.96 10.94 9.71
CA THR A 242 -9.06 10.09 10.19
C THR A 242 -8.74 8.64 9.86
N VAL A 243 -8.64 7.81 10.89
CA VAL A 243 -8.41 6.37 10.77
C VAL A 243 -9.73 5.64 10.92
N GLY A 244 -10.17 4.99 9.84
CA GLY A 244 -11.43 4.26 9.81
C GLY A 244 -11.36 2.89 10.48
N LYS A 245 -12.53 2.27 10.61
CA LYS A 245 -12.66 0.88 11.05
C LYS A 245 -12.12 -0.07 9.99
N SER A 246 -11.80 -1.28 10.42
CA SER A 246 -11.39 -2.38 9.54
C SER A 246 -12.36 -2.61 8.40
N ILE A 247 -11.84 -2.64 7.16
CA ILE A 247 -12.60 -3.02 5.97
C ILE A 247 -12.40 -4.49 5.59
N THR A 248 -11.55 -5.22 6.32
CA THR A 248 -11.35 -6.66 6.18
C THR A 248 -12.67 -7.43 6.06
N PRO A 249 -13.72 -7.19 6.88
CA PRO A 249 -14.97 -7.96 6.80
C PRO A 249 -15.69 -7.88 5.44
N HIS A 250 -15.43 -6.83 4.65
CA HIS A 250 -16.00 -6.67 3.31
C HIS A 250 -15.15 -7.34 2.22
N ILE A 251 -13.89 -7.64 2.50
CA ILE A 251 -12.94 -8.18 1.52
C ILE A 251 -12.69 -9.68 1.75
N ALA A 252 -12.63 -10.12 3.01
CA ALA A 252 -12.34 -11.50 3.36
C ALA A 252 -13.27 -12.52 2.67
N PRO A 253 -14.60 -12.32 2.59
CA PRO A 253 -15.48 -13.27 1.89
C PRO A 253 -15.13 -13.46 0.42
N LEU A 254 -14.69 -12.41 -0.28
CA LEU A 254 -14.27 -12.48 -1.69
C LEU A 254 -12.99 -13.29 -1.84
N VAL A 255 -12.02 -13.05 -0.95
CA VAL A 255 -10.74 -13.78 -0.94
C VAL A 255 -10.97 -15.25 -0.59
N ASP A 256 -11.84 -15.54 0.38
CA ASP A 256 -12.19 -16.91 0.76
C ASP A 256 -12.91 -17.64 -0.37
N ALA A 257 -13.88 -16.99 -1.04
CA ALA A 257 -14.56 -17.55 -2.20
C ALA A 257 -13.57 -17.87 -3.34
N TRP A 258 -12.69 -16.92 -3.64
CA TRP A 258 -11.62 -17.10 -4.62
C TRP A 258 -10.72 -18.30 -4.27
N ARG A 259 -10.26 -18.40 -3.01
CA ARG A 259 -9.44 -19.54 -2.52
C ARG A 259 -10.17 -20.87 -2.63
N THR A 260 -11.47 -20.91 -2.36
CA THR A 260 -12.26 -22.15 -2.48
C THR A 260 -12.49 -22.59 -3.92
N GLY A 261 -12.48 -21.65 -4.87
CA GLY A 261 -12.59 -21.92 -6.30
C GLY A 261 -11.31 -22.47 -6.93
N LEU A 262 -10.18 -22.44 -6.21
CA LEU A 262 -8.91 -22.99 -6.67
C LEU A 262 -9.00 -24.53 -6.79
N PRO A 263 -8.45 -25.16 -7.85
CA PRO A 263 -8.40 -26.61 -7.96
C PRO A 263 -7.69 -27.22 -6.75
N ARG A 264 -8.42 -27.95 -5.92
CA ARG A 264 -7.79 -28.80 -4.89
C ARG A 264 -7.15 -29.98 -5.60
N GLN A 265 -5.83 -30.15 -5.49
CA GLN A 265 -5.18 -31.37 -5.97
C GLN A 265 -5.86 -32.58 -5.31
N ALA A 266 -6.47 -33.44 -6.14
CA ALA A 266 -6.98 -34.72 -5.69
C ALA A 266 -5.80 -35.52 -5.11
N GLY A 267 -5.92 -35.96 -3.86
CA GLY A 267 -4.82 -36.48 -3.07
C GLY A 267 -4.03 -37.58 -3.77
N ALA A 268 -2.72 -37.39 -3.86
CA ALA A 268 -1.80 -38.50 -3.97
C ALA A 268 -1.86 -39.28 -2.65
N SER A 269 -2.43 -40.48 -2.71
CA SER A 269 -2.34 -41.47 -1.66
C SER A 269 -0.87 -41.84 -1.42
N MET A 270 -0.28 -41.43 -0.31
CA MET A 270 0.80 -42.17 0.32
C MET A 270 0.99 -41.73 1.78
N GLU A 271 1.14 -42.72 2.65
CA GLU A 271 1.37 -42.59 4.08
C GLU A 271 2.53 -41.63 4.39
N SER A 272 2.19 -40.45 4.88
CA SER A 272 3.07 -39.59 5.67
C SER A 272 2.16 -38.56 6.35
N THR A 273 2.39 -38.33 7.64
CA THR A 273 1.65 -37.42 8.54
C THR A 273 0.87 -36.32 7.83
N ALA A 274 -0.46 -36.35 7.93
CA ALA A 274 -1.35 -35.42 7.25
C ALA A 274 -0.93 -33.96 7.51
N PRO A 275 -0.62 -33.17 6.48
CA PRO A 275 -0.35 -31.75 6.64
C PRO A 275 -1.59 -31.06 7.23
N THR A 276 -1.36 -30.10 8.11
CA THR A 276 -2.44 -29.25 8.65
C THR A 276 -3.14 -28.51 7.50
N LYS A 277 -4.43 -28.19 7.66
CA LYS A 277 -5.23 -27.50 6.63
C LYS A 277 -4.54 -26.24 6.06
N ALA A 278 -3.73 -25.54 6.87
CA ALA A 278 -2.92 -24.41 6.43
C ALA A 278 -1.78 -24.81 5.47
N GLU A 279 -1.13 -25.94 5.68
CA GLU A 279 -0.05 -26.46 4.82
C GLU A 279 -0.59 -26.98 3.47
N SER A 280 -1.79 -27.58 3.46
CA SER A 280 -2.45 -27.96 2.19
C SER A 280 -2.83 -26.74 1.36
N ASP A 281 -3.38 -25.70 2.01
CA ASP A 281 -3.79 -24.46 1.35
C ASP A 281 -2.57 -23.67 0.82
N GLN A 282 -1.44 -23.68 1.56
CA GLN A 282 -0.16 -23.11 1.10
C GLN A 282 0.39 -23.80 -0.15
N SER A 283 0.35 -25.13 -0.19
CA SER A 283 0.88 -25.89 -1.33
C SER A 283 0.04 -25.67 -2.59
N ALA A 284 -1.28 -25.57 -2.44
CA ALA A 284 -2.22 -25.26 -3.51
C ALA A 284 -2.02 -23.83 -4.04
N LEU A 285 -1.85 -22.84 -3.16
CA LEU A 285 -1.59 -21.46 -3.56
C LEU A 285 -0.26 -21.32 -4.33
N ARG A 286 0.80 -21.96 -3.85
CA ARG A 286 2.11 -21.94 -4.53
C ARG A 286 2.11 -22.70 -5.84
N ALA A 287 1.37 -23.82 -5.93
CA ALA A 287 1.20 -24.56 -7.18
C ALA A 287 0.38 -23.76 -8.21
N HIS A 288 -0.68 -23.07 -7.77
CA HIS A 288 -1.43 -22.13 -8.60
C HIS A 288 -0.54 -21.00 -9.12
N GLN A 289 0.24 -20.35 -8.24
CA GLN A 289 1.25 -19.36 -8.61
C GLN A 289 2.32 -19.91 -9.58
N ALA A 290 2.61 -21.22 -9.54
CA ALA A 290 3.57 -21.87 -10.42
C ALA A 290 2.97 -22.35 -11.76
N GLU A 291 1.68 -22.68 -11.84
CA GLU A 291 0.96 -22.93 -13.11
C GLU A 291 0.77 -21.64 -13.93
N HIS A 292 1.01 -20.50 -13.30
CA HIS A 292 0.86 -19.16 -13.83
C HIS A 292 2.09 -18.62 -14.56
N VAL A 293 2.88 -19.50 -15.19
CA VAL A 293 4.04 -19.12 -16.02
C VAL A 293 3.63 -18.24 -17.22
N ASN A 294 2.34 -18.20 -17.58
CA ASN A 294 1.77 -17.32 -18.61
C ASN A 294 1.31 -15.94 -18.08
N TYR A 295 1.40 -15.64 -16.78
CA TYR A 295 0.95 -14.35 -16.24
C TYR A 295 1.87 -13.18 -16.59
N LEU A 296 3.14 -13.47 -16.85
CA LEU A 296 4.10 -12.48 -17.33
C LEU A 296 3.91 -12.12 -18.82
N SER A 297 3.09 -12.87 -19.58
CA SER A 297 2.77 -12.54 -20.98
C SER A 297 1.56 -11.61 -21.15
N GLY A 298 0.75 -11.43 -20.10
CA GLY A 298 -0.38 -10.49 -20.10
C GLY A 298 -1.57 -10.89 -21.01
N GLU A 299 -1.62 -12.13 -21.51
CA GLU A 299 -2.66 -12.57 -22.46
C GLU A 299 -3.98 -13.01 -21.79
N PHE A 300 -3.96 -13.44 -20.53
CA PHE A 300 -5.15 -13.85 -19.78
C PHE A 300 -4.87 -13.81 -18.27
N ASP A 301 -5.78 -13.19 -17.52
CA ASP A 301 -5.67 -13.04 -16.07
C ASP A 301 -6.99 -13.48 -15.40
N PRO A 302 -7.14 -14.78 -15.04
CA PRO A 302 -8.40 -15.33 -14.52
C PRO A 302 -8.84 -14.72 -13.18
N ASP A 303 -7.91 -14.10 -12.46
CA ASP A 303 -8.14 -13.48 -11.16
C ASP A 303 -8.48 -11.98 -11.27
N GLU A 304 -8.53 -11.45 -12.50
CA GLU A 304 -8.71 -10.03 -12.77
C GLU A 304 -10.01 -9.51 -12.18
N SER A 305 -11.11 -10.25 -12.35
CA SER A 305 -12.44 -9.89 -11.86
C SER A 305 -12.46 -9.72 -10.34
N THR A 306 -11.91 -10.68 -9.60
CA THR A 306 -11.80 -10.62 -8.14
C THR A 306 -10.94 -9.44 -7.70
N ARG A 307 -9.80 -9.18 -8.36
CA ARG A 307 -8.98 -8.01 -8.04
C ARG A 307 -9.69 -6.69 -8.31
N GLN A 308 -10.43 -6.60 -9.41
CA GLN A 308 -11.24 -5.42 -9.73
C GLN A 308 -12.30 -5.17 -8.64
N GLU A 309 -13.01 -6.22 -8.22
CA GLU A 309 -14.04 -6.14 -7.19
C GLU A 309 -13.47 -5.73 -5.83
N ILE A 310 -12.39 -6.38 -5.38
CA ILE A 310 -11.67 -5.98 -4.15
C ILE A 310 -11.28 -4.51 -4.23
N THR A 311 -10.65 -4.11 -5.33
CA THR A 311 -10.18 -2.72 -5.51
C THR A 311 -11.34 -1.73 -5.52
N ALA A 312 -12.48 -2.07 -6.13
CA ALA A 312 -13.69 -1.25 -6.13
C ALA A 312 -14.26 -1.07 -4.73
N ILE A 313 -14.32 -2.13 -3.91
CA ILE A 313 -14.75 -2.03 -2.52
C ILE A 313 -13.79 -1.14 -1.71
N LEU A 314 -12.47 -1.32 -1.86
CA LEU A 314 -11.49 -0.46 -1.17
C LEU A 314 -11.70 1.01 -1.54
N GLN A 315 -11.89 1.30 -2.83
CA GLN A 315 -12.11 2.66 -3.32
C GLN A 315 -13.42 3.26 -2.81
N GLU A 316 -14.51 2.50 -2.85
CA GLU A 316 -15.82 2.94 -2.37
C GLU A 316 -15.82 3.21 -0.86
N ARG A 317 -15.20 2.32 -0.07
CA ARG A 317 -15.10 2.51 1.38
C ARG A 317 -14.24 3.71 1.74
N LEU A 318 -13.12 3.92 1.03
CA LEU A 318 -12.27 5.08 1.26
C LEU A 318 -12.97 6.38 0.83
N ARG A 319 -13.68 6.36 -0.31
CA ARG A 319 -14.48 7.47 -0.82
C ARG A 319 -15.56 7.88 0.19
N SER A 320 -16.36 6.93 0.66
CA SER A 320 -17.45 7.17 1.62
C SER A 320 -16.94 7.74 2.95
N MET A 321 -15.80 7.24 3.45
CA MET A 321 -15.13 7.84 4.61
C MET A 321 -14.71 9.29 4.31
N GLY A 322 -14.11 9.54 3.16
CA GLY A 322 -13.73 10.89 2.74
C GLY A 322 -14.91 11.84 2.58
N GLU A 323 -16.08 11.37 2.12
CA GLU A 323 -17.28 12.22 2.06
C GLU A 323 -17.75 12.62 3.45
N THR A 324 -17.66 11.71 4.43
CA THR A 324 -18.01 12.01 5.82
C THR A 324 -17.06 13.05 6.41
N VAL A 325 -15.74 12.86 6.23
CA VAL A 325 -14.72 13.77 6.74
C VAL A 325 -14.82 15.15 6.07
N GLU A 326 -14.84 15.20 4.74
CA GLU A 326 -14.89 16.47 4.01
C GLU A 326 -16.21 17.24 4.24
N SER A 327 -17.32 16.53 4.46
CA SER A 327 -18.58 17.14 4.90
C SER A 327 -18.45 17.77 6.29
N GLY A 328 -17.85 17.06 7.25
CA GLY A 328 -17.59 17.57 8.61
C GLY A 328 -16.63 18.78 8.64
N GLU A 329 -15.66 18.83 7.73
CA GLU A 329 -14.78 19.99 7.51
C GLU A 329 -15.50 21.19 6.84
N GLY A 330 -16.75 20.98 6.40
CA GLY A 330 -17.56 21.97 5.70
C GLY A 330 -17.08 22.26 4.28
N ARG A 331 -16.29 21.35 3.66
CA ARG A 331 -15.73 21.56 2.32
C ARG A 331 -16.84 21.71 1.27
N PHE A 332 -17.86 20.85 1.33
CA PHE A 332 -18.96 20.88 0.35
C PHE A 332 -19.78 22.16 0.44
N ALA A 333 -20.10 22.61 1.66
CA ALA A 333 -20.84 23.85 1.89
C ALA A 333 -20.07 25.09 1.37
N LYS A 334 -18.74 25.07 1.43
CA LYS A 334 -17.87 26.12 0.91
C LYS A 334 -17.62 26.04 -0.60
N GLY A 335 -18.12 25.01 -1.28
CA GLY A 335 -17.91 24.79 -2.72
C GLY A 335 -16.44 24.52 -3.09
N VAL A 336 -15.59 24.16 -2.13
CA VAL A 336 -14.16 23.91 -2.41
C VAL A 336 -13.99 22.61 -3.18
N TRP A 337 -12.82 22.45 -3.80
CA TRP A 337 -12.46 21.21 -4.47
C TRP A 337 -12.40 20.05 -3.47
N SER A 338 -12.80 18.85 -3.91
CA SER A 338 -13.00 17.67 -3.07
C SER A 338 -12.26 16.47 -3.65
N GLN A 339 -11.58 15.72 -2.78
CA GLN A 339 -10.98 14.45 -3.17
C GLN A 339 -11.97 13.29 -3.12
N SER A 340 -13.02 13.37 -2.31
CA SER A 340 -13.98 12.27 -2.18
C SER A 340 -15.10 12.33 -3.22
N ARG A 341 -15.50 13.54 -3.63
CA ARG A 341 -16.61 13.76 -4.56
C ARG A 341 -16.14 14.41 -5.86
N ARG A 342 -16.55 13.82 -6.98
CA ARG A 342 -16.40 14.43 -8.30
C ARG A 342 -17.42 15.56 -8.47
N ARG A 343 -16.98 16.71 -8.99
CA ARG A 343 -17.89 17.77 -9.45
C ARG A 343 -18.69 17.24 -10.63
N GLU A 344 -20.01 17.19 -10.49
CA GLU A 344 -20.92 17.00 -11.62
C GLU A 344 -20.76 18.22 -12.52
N SER A 345 -20.45 18.02 -13.81
CA SER A 345 -20.40 19.12 -14.75
C SER A 345 -21.77 19.78 -14.82
N GLN A 346 -21.86 21.07 -14.51
CA GLN A 346 -22.99 21.86 -14.97
C GLN A 346 -22.92 21.90 -16.50
N GLY A 347 -23.66 21.00 -17.15
CA GLY A 347 -23.72 20.86 -18.60
C GLY A 347 -23.51 19.41 -19.03
N GLY A 348 -24.59 18.78 -19.48
CA GLY A 348 -24.62 17.44 -20.07
C GLY A 348 -23.94 17.39 -21.44
N LEU A 349 -22.62 17.55 -21.47
CA LEU A 349 -21.80 17.11 -22.58
C LEU A 349 -20.85 16.03 -22.05
N PRO A 350 -20.79 14.84 -22.68
CA PRO A 350 -19.90 13.79 -22.24
C PRO A 350 -18.45 14.30 -22.27
N ALA A 351 -17.69 13.90 -21.25
CA ALA A 351 -16.26 14.18 -21.21
C ALA A 351 -15.61 13.68 -22.51
N PRO A 352 -14.72 14.47 -23.14
CA PRO A 352 -14.00 13.98 -24.32
C PRO A 352 -13.26 12.71 -23.93
N GLU A 353 -13.46 11.64 -24.69
CA GLU A 353 -12.66 10.42 -24.59
C GLU A 353 -11.20 10.83 -24.71
N ILE A 354 -10.48 10.78 -23.58
CA ILE A 354 -9.02 10.84 -23.61
C ILE A 354 -8.61 9.51 -24.23
N GLU A 355 -8.29 9.58 -25.53
CA GLU A 355 -7.65 8.53 -26.30
C GLU A 355 -6.53 7.92 -25.45
N MET A 356 -6.75 6.68 -25.02
CA MET A 356 -5.75 5.90 -24.29
C MET A 356 -4.56 5.70 -25.23
N ALA A 357 -3.57 6.57 -25.13
CA ALA A 357 -2.24 6.31 -25.65
C ALA A 357 -1.67 5.10 -24.88
N ARG A 358 -1.85 3.91 -25.44
CA ARG A 358 -1.02 2.74 -25.17
C ARG A 358 0.43 3.14 -25.36
N ARG A 359 1.20 3.30 -24.28
CA ARG A 359 2.65 3.04 -24.21
C ARG A 359 3.05 2.66 -22.79
#